data_AF-A0A484MY57-F1
#
_entry.id   AF-A0A484MY57-F1
#
_cell.length_a   1.000
_cell.length_b   1.000
_cell.length_c   1.000
_cell.angle_alpha   90.00
_cell.angle_beta   90.00
_cell.angle_gamma   90.00
#
_symmetry.space_group_name_H-M   'P 1'
#
loop_
_entity.id
_entity.type
_entity.pdbx_description
1 polymer ?
#
loop_
_entity_poly.entity_id
_entity_poly.type
_entity_poly.pdbx_seq_one_letter_code
_entity_poly.pdbx_strand_id
1 'polypeptide(L)'
;MMDDSGNLLKQYPYVTSQDVDYLREGYGALGDISQLVRCINTARETQQANGREHVLAGPLLDVQSVHVLPKAAHKGRPVFVYGRIRVSYLHISDGRQMHLDIYNRKANDAEYISPTGGNLTLTWPDDNHRKVYDLWMKLDKTTIAADLYLKIGNRTAPLAVDDILVGDTTKGDFEEVKSKVIGGKLCSATLVYIAMPFATLGRLGILFSSKDRNIHQVNVAGKISARYKNTYGNYDSEEWTLFESKDEFEPVNLKMNKSLRLSRYWLGKPAYSSLILDLDLRDFDANTTLIKRKVELFDRNGVFSTEYLVTVDGLTIRVHMPMFSYQPDGCCYESSDSDESDDECVFEDNLRYHHHSMPVTPRTSNLVEFYSVLIGRRNLMALNVSGTIEITTYHNSQYLFKSIGDDVVKMEEGEKVLPLLEVDKDFYDCETLELKINLKDVDGKYKNKGFLTYIIDFSGCPFWFNTQRCSVIPGEDGFCALFYSMFRKACLADIEVHFKVKNVCDSLIYGSVVAQYSNSTTQLSSREYF
;
A
#
# COMPACT_ATOMS: atom_id res chain seq x y z
N MET A 1 -34.81 -3.01 25.08
CA MET A 1 -33.86 -1.99 24.60
C MET A 1 -34.17 -1.71 23.14
N MET A 2 -35.05 -0.75 22.87
CA MET A 2 -35.49 -0.35 21.52
C MET A 2 -35.67 1.17 21.53
N ASP A 3 -34.57 1.95 21.61
CA ASP A 3 -34.61 3.39 21.26
C ASP A 3 -33.25 4.08 20.98
N ASP A 4 -32.09 3.42 21.12
CA ASP A 4 -30.78 4.13 20.96
C ASP A 4 -30.42 4.51 19.51
N SER A 5 -30.97 3.85 18.49
CA SER A 5 -30.62 4.16 17.09
C SER A 5 -31.04 5.56 16.67
N GLY A 6 -32.25 5.98 17.07
CA GLY A 6 -32.78 7.29 16.71
C GLY A 6 -32.03 8.43 17.42
N ASN A 7 -31.47 8.15 18.60
CA ASN A 7 -30.66 9.11 19.35
C ASN A 7 -29.25 9.26 18.73
N LEU A 8 -28.61 8.14 18.38
CA LEU A 8 -27.28 8.14 17.76
C LEU A 8 -27.25 8.85 16.40
N LEU A 9 -28.24 8.60 15.53
CA LEU A 9 -28.30 9.25 14.21
C LEU A 9 -28.60 10.76 14.32
N LYS A 10 -29.25 11.22 15.39
CA LYS A 10 -29.45 12.65 15.66
C LYS A 10 -28.16 13.31 16.18
N GLN A 11 -27.41 12.60 17.02
CA GLN A 11 -26.16 13.10 17.59
C GLN A 11 -25.01 13.11 16.58
N TYR A 12 -25.02 12.18 15.62
CA TYR A 12 -23.93 11.95 14.67
C TYR A 12 -24.44 12.02 13.22
N PRO A 13 -24.56 13.24 12.65
CA PRO A 13 -25.26 13.47 11.37
C PRO A 13 -24.56 12.86 10.15
N TYR A 14 -23.28 12.50 10.26
CA TYR A 14 -22.53 11.86 9.16
C TYR A 14 -22.62 10.33 9.18
N VAL A 15 -23.37 9.74 10.12
CA VAL A 15 -23.57 8.29 10.25
C VAL A 15 -24.90 7.88 9.62
N THR A 16 -24.91 6.75 8.92
CA THR A 16 -26.12 6.20 8.29
C THR A 16 -26.73 5.07 9.12
N SER A 17 -27.99 4.74 8.88
CA SER A 17 -28.63 3.58 9.53
C SER A 17 -27.90 2.27 9.21
N GLN A 18 -27.38 2.14 7.99
CA GLN A 18 -26.60 0.97 7.56
C GLN A 18 -25.32 0.79 8.38
N ASP A 19 -24.66 1.88 8.78
CA ASP A 19 -23.47 1.80 9.64
C ASP A 19 -23.83 1.27 11.04
N VAL A 20 -24.96 1.71 11.59
CA VAL A 20 -25.43 1.27 12.91
C VAL A 20 -25.84 -0.20 12.87
N ASP A 21 -26.53 -0.63 11.80
CA ASP A 21 -26.93 -2.02 11.61
C ASP A 21 -25.70 -2.93 11.42
N TYR A 22 -24.72 -2.51 10.62
CA TYR A 22 -23.43 -3.17 10.47
C TYR A 22 -22.73 -3.40 11.81
N LEU A 23 -22.63 -2.35 12.63
CA LEU A 23 -22.00 -2.40 13.94
C LEU A 23 -22.70 -3.38 14.88
N ARG A 24 -24.04 -3.39 14.87
CA ARG A 24 -24.81 -4.33 15.70
C ARG A 24 -24.64 -5.77 15.25
N GLU A 25 -24.64 -6.02 13.95
CA GLU A 25 -24.47 -7.37 13.41
C GLU A 25 -23.06 -7.91 13.63
N GLY A 26 -22.04 -7.08 13.41
CA GLY A 26 -20.64 -7.48 13.53
C GLY A 26 -20.09 -7.49 14.97
N TYR A 27 -20.57 -6.59 15.84
CA TYR A 27 -19.97 -6.31 17.14
C TYR A 27 -20.95 -6.38 18.32
N GLY A 28 -22.21 -6.77 18.10
CA GLY A 28 -23.33 -6.69 19.06
C GLY A 28 -23.21 -7.46 20.38
N ALA A 29 -22.04 -8.02 20.72
CA ALA A 29 -21.73 -8.55 22.05
C ALA A 29 -20.62 -7.76 22.80
N LEU A 30 -19.94 -6.82 22.15
CA LEU A 30 -18.84 -6.02 22.68
C LEU A 30 -19.27 -4.56 22.88
N GLY A 31 -19.91 -4.27 24.01
CA GLY A 31 -20.04 -2.91 24.55
C GLY A 31 -20.83 -1.88 23.72
N ASP A 32 -20.78 -0.64 24.21
CA ASP A 32 -21.44 0.53 23.65
C ASP A 32 -20.90 0.88 22.25
N ILE A 33 -21.71 0.67 21.21
CA ILE A 33 -21.35 0.99 19.82
C ILE A 33 -21.20 2.50 19.56
N SER A 34 -21.57 3.36 20.52
CA SER A 34 -21.53 4.82 20.41
C SER A 34 -20.13 5.34 20.09
N GLN A 35 -19.08 4.70 20.61
CA GLN A 35 -17.70 5.11 20.33
C GLN A 35 -17.32 4.84 18.86
N LEU A 36 -17.72 3.71 18.29
CA LEU A 36 -17.48 3.39 16.88
C LEU A 36 -18.29 4.32 15.96
N VAL A 37 -19.54 4.59 16.32
CA VAL A 37 -20.39 5.58 15.64
C VAL A 37 -19.74 6.97 15.64
N ARG A 38 -19.22 7.42 16.79
CA ARG A 38 -18.48 8.69 16.90
C ARG A 38 -17.26 8.71 15.98
N CYS A 39 -16.47 7.64 15.93
CA CYS A 39 -15.31 7.55 15.05
C CYS A 39 -15.69 7.66 13.57
N ILE A 40 -16.76 6.98 13.14
CA ILE A 40 -17.27 7.10 11.75
C ILE A 40 -17.68 8.55 11.46
N ASN A 41 -18.39 9.19 12.39
CA ASN A 41 -18.84 10.57 12.23
C ASN A 41 -17.66 11.52 12.05
N THR A 42 -16.70 11.48 12.99
CA THR A 42 -15.51 12.34 12.96
C THR A 42 -14.70 12.14 11.69
N ALA A 43 -14.51 10.88 11.25
CA ALA A 43 -13.76 10.59 10.03
C ALA A 43 -14.43 11.19 8.78
N ARG A 44 -15.76 11.08 8.65
CA ARG A 44 -16.52 11.62 7.50
C ARG A 44 -16.61 13.14 7.54
N GLU A 45 -16.82 13.72 8.72
CA GLU A 45 -16.79 15.17 8.93
C GLU A 45 -15.44 15.76 8.52
N THR A 46 -14.34 15.15 9.01
CA THR A 46 -12.97 15.54 8.65
C THR A 46 -12.74 15.39 7.16
N GLN A 47 -13.22 14.30 6.54
CA GLN A 47 -13.09 14.09 5.11
C GLN A 47 -13.82 15.17 4.29
N GLN A 48 -15.00 15.61 4.73
CA GLN A 48 -15.74 16.68 4.07
C GLN A 48 -15.01 18.03 4.19
N ALA A 49 -14.50 18.34 5.38
CA ALA A 49 -13.80 19.59 5.66
C ALA A 49 -12.45 19.67 4.93
N ASN A 50 -11.63 18.63 5.03
CA ASN A 50 -10.22 18.67 4.66
C ASN A 50 -9.87 17.79 3.45
N GLY A 51 -10.79 16.96 2.98
CA GLY A 51 -10.50 15.95 1.95
C GLY A 51 -9.96 14.65 2.55
N ARG A 52 -9.38 13.78 1.73
CA ARG A 52 -8.87 12.48 2.22
C ARG A 52 -7.58 12.64 3.01
N GLU A 53 -7.45 11.85 4.06
CA GLU A 53 -6.18 11.74 4.77
C GLU A 53 -5.16 11.03 3.87
N HIS A 54 -3.88 11.31 4.06
CA HIS A 54 -2.81 10.64 3.35
C HIS A 54 -2.73 9.16 3.74
N VAL A 55 -2.06 8.40 2.89
CA VAL A 55 -1.64 7.03 3.15
C VAL A 55 -0.13 6.98 2.99
N LEU A 56 0.58 6.56 4.04
CA LEU A 56 2.01 6.30 3.94
C LEU A 56 2.25 5.08 3.05
N ALA A 57 2.95 5.29 1.95
CA ALA A 57 3.17 4.28 0.93
C ALA A 57 4.65 3.96 0.79
N GLY A 58 4.95 2.73 0.39
CA GLY A 58 6.28 2.29 0.06
C GLY A 58 6.30 1.46 -1.24
N PRO A 59 7.47 1.36 -1.90
CA PRO A 59 7.65 0.47 -3.02
C PRO A 59 7.52 -1.01 -2.63
N LEU A 60 6.79 -1.76 -3.45
CA LEU A 60 6.47 -3.18 -3.23
C LEU A 60 6.31 -3.91 -4.56
N LEU A 61 6.87 -5.12 -4.64
CA LEU A 61 6.52 -6.10 -5.67
C LEU A 61 5.51 -7.10 -5.10
N ASP A 62 4.37 -7.24 -5.78
CA ASP A 62 3.36 -8.23 -5.41
C ASP A 62 3.22 -9.29 -6.50
N VAL A 63 3.40 -10.56 -6.14
CA VAL A 63 3.16 -11.71 -7.03
C VAL A 63 1.72 -12.19 -6.81
N GLN A 64 0.80 -11.67 -7.59
CA GLN A 64 -0.63 -11.83 -7.35
C GLN A 64 -1.11 -13.29 -7.47
N SER A 65 -0.62 -14.03 -8.46
CA SER A 65 -1.01 -15.43 -8.66
C SER A 65 0.01 -16.22 -9.47
N VAL A 66 -0.03 -17.54 -9.31
CA VAL A 66 0.69 -18.50 -10.14
C VAL A 66 -0.28 -19.60 -10.57
N HIS A 67 -0.73 -19.52 -11.81
CA HIS A 67 -1.71 -20.44 -12.38
C HIS A 67 -1.01 -21.59 -13.09
N VAL A 68 -1.26 -22.83 -12.66
CA VAL A 68 -0.72 -24.03 -13.28
C VAL A 68 -1.78 -24.66 -14.18
N LEU A 69 -1.44 -24.88 -15.45
CA LEU A 69 -2.31 -25.48 -16.45
C LEU A 69 -1.68 -26.74 -17.06
N PRO A 70 -2.30 -27.92 -16.90
CA PRO A 70 -1.88 -29.13 -17.60
C PRO A 70 -1.99 -29.00 -19.13
N LYS A 71 -0.94 -29.39 -19.86
CA LYS A 71 -0.95 -29.40 -21.34
C LYS A 71 -1.69 -30.61 -21.89
N ALA A 72 -2.01 -30.61 -23.18
CA ALA A 72 -2.80 -31.66 -23.85
C ALA A 72 -2.34 -33.10 -23.54
N ALA A 73 -1.03 -33.34 -23.46
CA ALA A 73 -0.46 -34.66 -23.13
C ALA A 73 -0.74 -35.16 -21.69
N HIS A 74 -1.26 -34.29 -20.82
CA HIS A 74 -1.60 -34.58 -19.43
C HIS A 74 -2.99 -34.05 -19.02
N LYS A 75 -3.81 -33.64 -20.00
CA LYS A 75 -5.16 -33.12 -19.75
C LYS A 75 -6.04 -34.22 -19.14
N GLY A 76 -6.78 -33.89 -18.08
CA GLY A 76 -7.67 -34.84 -17.41
C GLY A 76 -7.02 -35.64 -16.27
N ARG A 77 -5.76 -35.36 -15.91
CA ARG A 77 -5.12 -35.96 -14.73
C ARG A 77 -4.68 -34.87 -13.74
N PRO A 78 -4.86 -35.09 -12.43
CA PRO A 78 -4.34 -34.16 -11.44
C PRO A 78 -2.81 -34.17 -11.46
N VAL A 79 -2.22 -33.04 -11.08
CA VAL A 79 -0.77 -32.90 -10.95
C VAL A 79 -0.40 -32.42 -9.56
N PHE A 80 0.74 -32.90 -9.05
CA PHE A 80 1.26 -32.49 -7.75
C PHE A 80 2.47 -31.60 -7.96
N VAL A 81 2.37 -30.34 -7.59
CA VAL A 81 3.41 -29.32 -7.79
C VAL A 81 4.18 -29.10 -6.49
N TYR A 82 5.49 -28.98 -6.56
CA TYR A 82 6.34 -28.60 -5.44
C TYR A 82 7.53 -27.77 -5.94
N GLY A 83 8.32 -27.23 -5.03
CA GLY A 83 9.47 -26.39 -5.36
C GLY A 83 9.41 -25.07 -4.64
N ARG A 84 10.02 -24.03 -5.24
CA ARG A 84 10.15 -22.72 -4.63
C ARG A 84 9.81 -21.59 -5.60
N ILE A 85 9.20 -20.54 -5.08
CA ILE A 85 9.14 -19.23 -5.74
C ILE A 85 9.70 -18.21 -4.76
N ARG A 86 10.78 -17.54 -5.14
CA ARG A 86 11.52 -16.59 -4.30
C ARG A 86 11.55 -15.23 -4.96
N VAL A 87 11.22 -14.20 -4.18
CA VAL A 87 11.54 -12.82 -4.50
C VAL A 87 12.86 -12.45 -3.84
N SER A 88 13.81 -11.92 -4.59
CA SER A 88 15.07 -11.40 -4.04
C SER A 88 15.14 -9.89 -4.29
N TYR A 89 15.46 -9.11 -3.27
CA TYR A 89 15.41 -7.65 -3.33
C TYR A 89 16.38 -7.01 -2.35
N LEU A 90 16.54 -5.69 -2.46
CA LEU A 90 17.20 -4.88 -1.44
C LEU A 90 16.14 -4.22 -0.57
N HIS A 91 16.28 -4.30 0.74
CA HIS A 91 15.40 -3.60 1.68
C HIS A 91 15.47 -2.08 1.43
N ILE A 92 14.33 -1.40 1.58
CA ILE A 92 14.21 0.01 1.25
C ILE A 92 15.09 0.92 2.12
N SER A 93 15.19 0.64 3.42
CA SER A 93 15.84 1.51 4.40
C SER A 93 17.36 1.41 4.33
N ASP A 94 17.89 0.20 4.50
CA ASP A 94 19.32 -0.06 4.68
C ASP A 94 20.00 -0.70 3.46
N GLY A 95 19.21 -1.07 2.43
CA GLY A 95 19.71 -1.74 1.24
C GLY A 95 20.24 -3.15 1.48
N ARG A 96 19.97 -3.79 2.61
CA ARG A 96 20.37 -5.18 2.86
C ARG A 96 19.68 -6.12 1.87
N GLN A 97 20.37 -7.18 1.46
CA GLN A 97 19.80 -8.18 0.57
C GLN A 97 18.81 -9.07 1.33
N MET A 98 17.61 -9.20 0.77
CA MET A 98 16.49 -9.94 1.34
C MET A 98 16.00 -11.01 0.38
N HIS A 99 15.43 -12.07 0.94
CA HIS A 99 14.85 -13.18 0.21
C HIS A 99 13.50 -13.56 0.81
N LEU A 100 12.46 -13.58 -0.02
CA LEU A 100 11.10 -13.88 0.36
C LEU A 100 10.61 -15.10 -0.42
N ASP A 101 10.50 -16.23 0.27
CA ASP A 101 9.90 -17.45 -0.30
C ASP A 101 8.37 -17.36 -0.20
N ILE A 102 7.71 -16.97 -1.29
CA ILE A 102 6.24 -16.88 -1.37
C ILE A 102 5.58 -18.22 -1.72
N TYR A 103 6.38 -19.22 -2.09
CA TYR A 103 5.97 -20.60 -2.21
C TYR A 103 7.19 -21.47 -1.91
N ASN A 104 7.07 -22.41 -0.98
CA ASN A 104 8.14 -23.33 -0.64
C ASN A 104 7.55 -24.64 -0.15
N ARG A 105 7.52 -25.63 -1.03
CA ARG A 105 7.00 -26.96 -0.74
C ARG A 105 8.00 -28.02 -1.16
N LYS A 106 8.15 -29.05 -0.35
CA LYS A 106 8.95 -30.23 -0.69
C LYS A 106 8.08 -31.22 -1.46
N ALA A 107 8.70 -32.28 -1.98
CA ALA A 107 7.98 -33.30 -2.72
C ALA A 107 6.96 -34.07 -1.86
N ASN A 108 7.11 -34.10 -0.53
CA ASN A 108 6.20 -34.86 0.35
C ASN A 108 4.91 -34.09 0.68
N ASP A 109 4.93 -32.77 0.55
CA ASP A 109 3.84 -31.82 0.78
C ASP A 109 3.42 -31.11 -0.52
N ALA A 110 3.71 -31.74 -1.66
CA ALA A 110 3.37 -31.24 -2.99
C ALA A 110 1.89 -30.88 -3.08
N GLU A 111 1.61 -29.71 -3.65
CA GLU A 111 0.28 -29.17 -3.79
C GLU A 111 -0.47 -29.86 -4.93
N TYR A 112 -1.68 -30.32 -4.63
CA TYR A 112 -2.58 -30.88 -5.62
C TYR A 112 -3.15 -29.78 -6.51
N ILE A 113 -3.08 -29.99 -7.83
CA ILE A 113 -3.71 -29.15 -8.84
C ILE A 113 -4.67 -30.01 -9.66
N SER A 114 -5.89 -29.50 -9.81
CA SER A 114 -6.97 -30.14 -10.56
C SER A 114 -6.56 -30.47 -12.00
N PRO A 115 -7.15 -31.53 -12.61
CA PRO A 115 -7.03 -31.81 -14.05
C PRO A 115 -7.31 -30.64 -15.00
N THR A 116 -8.09 -29.65 -14.56
CA THR A 116 -8.44 -28.44 -15.34
C THR A 116 -7.51 -27.26 -15.09
N GLY A 117 -6.52 -27.41 -14.21
CA GLY A 117 -5.63 -26.35 -13.75
C GLY A 117 -6.07 -25.76 -12.42
N GLY A 118 -5.26 -24.84 -11.88
CA GLY A 118 -5.51 -24.21 -10.60
C GLY A 118 -4.38 -23.27 -10.18
N ASN A 119 -4.64 -22.45 -9.16
CA ASN A 119 -3.64 -21.55 -8.60
C ASN A 119 -2.89 -22.23 -7.46
N LEU A 120 -1.57 -22.01 -7.39
CA LEU A 120 -0.79 -22.39 -6.21
C LEU A 120 -1.24 -21.58 -4.99
N THR A 121 -1.21 -22.19 -3.81
CA THR A 121 -1.39 -21.44 -2.55
C THR A 121 -0.06 -20.75 -2.23
N LEU A 122 0.00 -19.44 -2.48
CA LEU A 122 1.13 -18.60 -2.15
C LEU A 122 1.08 -18.24 -0.66
N THR A 123 2.18 -18.50 0.03
CA THR A 123 2.35 -18.26 1.46
C THR A 123 3.01 -16.91 1.71
N TRP A 124 2.82 -16.41 2.92
CA TRP A 124 3.63 -15.33 3.49
C TRP A 124 4.68 -15.92 4.43
N PRO A 125 5.87 -15.30 4.60
CA PRO A 125 6.74 -15.64 5.71
C PRO A 125 5.95 -15.43 7.02
N ASP A 126 6.17 -16.33 7.99
CA ASP A 126 5.48 -16.45 9.28
C ASP A 126 4.61 -15.25 9.69
N ASP A 127 3.39 -15.53 10.17
CA ASP A 127 2.39 -14.58 10.71
C ASP A 127 2.89 -13.65 11.85
N ASN A 128 4.20 -13.63 12.14
CA ASN A 128 4.84 -12.66 12.99
C ASN A 128 4.84 -11.26 12.32
N HIS A 129 3.93 -10.41 12.80
CA HIS A 129 3.76 -9.01 12.37
C HIS A 129 5.06 -8.19 12.29
N ARG A 130 6.10 -8.54 13.07
CA ARG A 130 7.41 -7.86 13.00
C ARG A 130 8.10 -7.99 11.63
N LYS A 131 7.83 -9.04 10.86
CA LYS A 131 8.40 -9.24 9.51
C LYS A 131 7.70 -8.43 8.42
N VAL A 132 6.61 -7.70 8.73
CA VAL A 132 5.90 -6.89 7.74
C VAL A 132 6.74 -5.68 7.29
N TYR A 133 7.61 -5.17 8.16
CA TYR A 133 8.49 -4.04 7.82
C TYR A 133 9.66 -4.44 6.91
N ASP A 134 9.98 -5.72 6.86
CA ASP A 134 11.06 -6.24 6.01
C ASP A 134 10.67 -6.33 4.53
N LEU A 135 9.40 -6.11 4.19
CA LEU A 135 8.82 -6.35 2.87
C LEU A 135 8.97 -5.18 1.91
N TRP A 136 9.23 -3.99 2.45
CA TRP A 136 9.38 -2.78 1.68
C TRP A 136 10.72 -2.84 0.95
N MET A 137 10.66 -2.74 -0.37
CA MET A 137 11.77 -3.14 -1.24
C MET A 137 12.10 -2.10 -2.27
N LYS A 138 13.39 -1.96 -2.59
CA LYS A 138 13.81 -1.22 -3.78
C LYS A 138 13.41 -2.02 -5.01
N LEU A 139 12.66 -1.40 -5.91
CA LEU A 139 12.22 -2.09 -7.13
C LEU A 139 13.38 -2.36 -8.10
N ASP A 140 14.39 -1.48 -8.14
CA ASP A 140 15.66 -1.72 -8.86
C ASP A 140 16.31 -3.04 -8.39
N LYS A 141 16.72 -3.87 -9.34
CA LYS A 141 17.37 -5.19 -9.12
C LYS A 141 16.52 -6.21 -8.36
N THR A 142 15.22 -5.99 -8.21
CA THR A 142 14.34 -7.03 -7.64
C THR A 142 14.13 -8.15 -8.65
N THR A 143 14.20 -9.40 -8.19
CA THR A 143 14.00 -10.57 -9.05
C THR A 143 12.96 -11.53 -8.49
N ILE A 144 12.25 -12.24 -9.37
CA ILE A 144 11.38 -13.36 -9.05
C ILE A 144 11.99 -14.62 -9.66
N ALA A 145 12.49 -15.53 -8.81
CA ALA A 145 12.99 -16.83 -9.20
C ALA A 145 11.89 -17.88 -8.99
N ALA A 146 11.53 -18.63 -10.03
CA ALA A 146 10.56 -19.72 -9.95
C ALA A 146 11.25 -21.05 -10.28
N ASP A 147 11.32 -21.94 -9.29
CA ASP A 147 11.91 -23.29 -9.36
C ASP A 147 10.84 -24.33 -9.00
N LEU A 148 9.97 -24.67 -9.94
CA LEU A 148 8.83 -25.55 -9.75
C LEU A 148 9.01 -26.90 -10.45
N TYR A 149 8.50 -27.95 -9.81
CA TYR A 149 8.61 -29.33 -10.23
C TYR A 149 7.27 -30.06 -10.06
N LEU A 150 7.07 -31.10 -10.88
CA LEU A 150 5.96 -32.04 -10.80
C LEU A 150 6.42 -33.33 -10.12
N LYS A 151 5.59 -33.84 -9.21
CA LYS A 151 5.70 -35.18 -8.64
C LYS A 151 4.79 -36.15 -9.40
N ILE A 152 5.38 -37.15 -10.05
CA ILE A 152 4.67 -38.18 -10.82
C ILE A 152 5.08 -39.55 -10.26
N GLY A 153 4.28 -40.06 -9.32
CA GLY A 153 4.69 -41.22 -8.51
C GLY A 153 5.99 -40.92 -7.75
N ASN A 154 7.03 -41.72 -8.00
CA ASN A 154 8.37 -41.52 -7.42
C ASN A 154 9.32 -40.71 -8.33
N ARG A 155 8.83 -40.17 -9.46
CA ARG A 155 9.65 -39.39 -10.41
C ARG A 155 9.39 -37.90 -10.26
N THR A 156 10.43 -37.13 -10.52
CA THR A 156 10.41 -35.66 -10.59
C THR A 156 10.51 -35.23 -12.05
N ALA A 157 9.73 -34.23 -12.45
CA ALA A 157 9.86 -33.55 -13.74
C ALA A 157 9.85 -32.02 -13.53
N PRO A 158 10.68 -31.25 -14.25
CA PRO A 158 10.64 -29.80 -14.16
C PRO A 158 9.31 -29.24 -14.72
N LEU A 159 8.73 -28.27 -14.00
CA LEU A 159 7.55 -27.51 -14.41
C LEU A 159 7.94 -26.15 -14.97
N ALA A 160 8.57 -25.32 -14.15
CA ALA A 160 8.94 -23.95 -14.46
C ALA A 160 10.25 -23.63 -13.73
N VAL A 161 11.29 -23.29 -14.49
CA VAL A 161 12.59 -22.85 -13.98
C VAL A 161 12.94 -21.58 -14.75
N ASP A 162 12.85 -20.43 -14.08
CA ASP A 162 13.02 -19.12 -14.71
C ASP A 162 13.35 -18.05 -13.66
N ASP A 163 14.11 -17.05 -14.07
CA ASP A 163 14.44 -15.85 -13.30
C ASP A 163 13.88 -14.62 -14.01
N ILE A 164 13.03 -13.87 -13.32
CA ILE A 164 12.38 -12.67 -13.84
C ILE A 164 13.02 -11.46 -13.16
N LEU A 165 13.75 -10.65 -13.92
CA LEU A 165 14.22 -9.35 -13.44
C LEU A 165 13.08 -8.34 -13.55
N VAL A 166 12.78 -7.66 -12.45
CA VAL A 166 11.77 -6.60 -12.37
C VAL A 166 12.45 -5.26 -12.58
N GLY A 167 11.94 -4.44 -13.50
CA GLY A 167 12.48 -3.10 -13.78
C GLY A 167 13.56 -3.05 -14.87
N ASP A 168 13.79 -4.11 -15.63
CA ASP A 168 14.83 -4.15 -16.68
C ASP A 168 14.42 -3.39 -17.97
N THR A 169 13.13 -3.00 -18.12
CA THR A 169 12.68 -2.28 -19.31
C THR A 169 12.42 -0.80 -19.04
N THR A 170 13.08 0.04 -19.83
CA THR A 170 13.12 1.51 -19.71
C THR A 170 11.77 2.24 -19.83
N LYS A 171 10.64 1.56 -20.07
CA LYS A 171 9.29 2.17 -20.10
C LYS A 171 8.19 1.17 -19.67
N GLY A 172 7.35 1.56 -18.72
CA GLY A 172 6.10 0.84 -18.37
C GLY A 172 6.25 -0.30 -17.36
N ASP A 173 7.40 -0.43 -16.68
CA ASP A 173 7.63 -1.56 -15.77
C ASP A 173 6.95 -1.43 -14.40
N PHE A 174 6.61 -0.20 -14.02
CA PHE A 174 5.94 0.13 -12.78
C PHE A 174 4.52 0.55 -13.09
N GLU A 175 3.62 0.25 -12.17
CA GLU A 175 2.23 0.63 -12.36
C GLU A 175 1.53 -0.12 -13.55
N GLU A 176 1.97 -1.34 -13.89
CA GLU A 176 1.24 -2.29 -14.77
C GLU A 176 1.21 -3.74 -14.21
N VAL A 177 0.12 -4.48 -14.45
CA VAL A 177 0.09 -5.94 -14.22
C VAL A 177 0.82 -6.63 -15.36
N LYS A 178 1.76 -7.50 -14.98
CA LYS A 178 2.52 -8.32 -15.91
C LYS A 178 2.19 -9.78 -15.71
N SER A 179 2.17 -10.52 -16.81
CA SER A 179 2.11 -11.97 -16.80
C SER A 179 3.26 -12.57 -17.58
N LYS A 180 3.86 -13.63 -17.04
CA LYS A 180 4.89 -14.42 -17.73
C LYS A 180 4.47 -15.88 -17.72
N VAL A 181 4.36 -16.48 -18.90
CA VAL A 181 4.13 -17.92 -19.04
C VAL A 181 5.48 -18.63 -19.08
N ILE A 182 5.70 -19.52 -18.11
CA ILE A 182 6.88 -20.37 -18.02
C ILE A 182 6.46 -21.79 -18.41
N GLY A 183 7.05 -22.29 -19.49
CA GLY A 183 6.59 -23.52 -20.15
C GLY A 183 7.41 -24.77 -19.79
N GLY A 184 6.76 -25.77 -19.22
CA GLY A 184 7.26 -27.14 -19.14
C GLY A 184 6.70 -28.04 -20.25
N LYS A 185 7.22 -29.26 -20.39
CA LYS A 185 6.68 -30.24 -21.37
C LYS A 185 5.25 -30.70 -21.02
N LEU A 186 4.96 -30.88 -19.73
CA LEU A 186 3.71 -31.48 -19.24
C LEU A 186 2.67 -30.46 -18.78
N CYS A 187 3.10 -29.33 -18.24
CA CYS A 187 2.25 -28.25 -17.74
C CYS A 187 2.92 -26.90 -18.07
N SER A 188 2.16 -25.82 -17.97
CA SER A 188 2.68 -24.44 -17.95
C SER A 188 2.31 -23.77 -16.64
N ALA A 189 3.15 -22.85 -16.18
CA ALA A 189 2.84 -21.96 -15.07
C ALA A 189 2.75 -20.52 -15.63
N THR A 190 1.68 -19.81 -15.32
CA THR A 190 1.53 -18.38 -15.62
C THR A 190 1.70 -17.62 -14.32
N LEU A 191 2.79 -16.87 -14.21
CA LEU A 191 3.07 -16.00 -13.06
C LEU A 191 2.54 -14.61 -13.36
N VAL A 192 1.70 -14.08 -12.47
CA VAL A 192 1.14 -12.72 -12.56
C VAL A 192 1.71 -11.89 -11.42
N TYR A 193 2.26 -10.73 -11.73
CA TYR A 193 2.90 -9.85 -10.76
C TYR A 193 2.74 -8.37 -11.13
N ILE A 194 3.01 -7.51 -10.14
CA ILE A 194 2.90 -6.07 -10.23
C ILE A 194 3.98 -5.41 -9.38
N ALA A 195 4.74 -4.50 -9.97
CA ALA A 195 5.65 -3.62 -9.24
C ALA A 195 4.96 -2.26 -8.99
N MET A 196 4.85 -1.88 -7.72
CA MET A 196 4.17 -0.67 -7.28
C MET A 196 5.17 0.27 -6.59
N PRO A 197 5.31 1.51 -7.05
CA PRO A 197 6.10 2.51 -6.33
C PRO A 197 5.37 3.00 -5.06
N PHE A 198 4.04 2.96 -5.08
CA PHE A 198 3.16 3.51 -4.04
C PHE A 198 2.21 2.43 -3.52
N ALA A 199 2.74 1.46 -2.78
CA ALA A 199 1.92 0.38 -2.24
C ALA A 199 1.59 0.58 -0.76
N THR A 200 0.44 0.03 -0.39
CA THR A 200 0.13 -0.48 0.93
C THR A 200 0.01 -2.00 0.89
N LEU A 201 0.24 -2.65 2.02
CA LEU A 201 0.02 -4.08 2.16
C LEU A 201 -1.32 -4.31 2.87
N GLY A 202 -2.08 -5.33 2.47
CA GLY A 202 -3.31 -5.69 3.17
C GLY A 202 -3.47 -7.18 3.36
N ARG A 203 -4.09 -7.57 4.47
CA ARG A 203 -4.38 -8.97 4.82
C ARG A 203 -5.85 -9.29 4.60
N LEU A 204 -6.20 -9.80 3.43
CA LEU A 204 -7.56 -10.19 3.11
C LEU A 204 -8.01 -11.43 3.91
N GLY A 205 -9.17 -11.34 4.55
CA GLY A 205 -9.84 -12.47 5.17
C GLY A 205 -11.33 -12.51 4.84
N ILE A 206 -11.84 -13.71 4.56
CA ILE A 206 -13.26 -13.97 4.34
C ILE A 206 -13.72 -14.93 5.43
N LEU A 207 -14.46 -14.40 6.38
CA LEU A 207 -14.88 -15.07 7.60
C LEU A 207 -16.36 -15.43 7.54
N PHE A 208 -16.68 -16.63 8.00
CA PHE A 208 -18.04 -17.13 8.12
C PHE A 208 -18.41 -17.28 9.59
N SER A 209 -19.61 -16.86 9.95
CA SER A 209 -20.20 -17.11 11.27
C SER A 209 -21.69 -17.41 11.13
N SER A 210 -22.26 -18.16 12.07
CA SER A 210 -23.70 -18.45 12.09
C SER A 210 -24.27 -18.14 13.46
N LYS A 211 -25.49 -17.62 13.49
CA LYS A 211 -26.28 -17.50 14.73
C LYS A 211 -26.87 -18.84 15.15
N ASP A 212 -27.09 -19.75 14.21
CA ASP A 212 -27.51 -21.12 14.50
C ASP A 212 -26.33 -21.92 15.03
N ARG A 213 -26.40 -22.25 16.33
CA ARG A 213 -25.37 -23.02 17.03
C ARG A 213 -25.25 -24.44 16.50
N ASN A 214 -26.24 -24.98 15.78
CA ASN A 214 -26.21 -26.33 15.22
C ASN A 214 -25.38 -26.41 13.93
N ILE A 215 -25.16 -25.29 13.23
CA ILE A 215 -24.32 -25.26 12.04
C ILE A 215 -22.87 -25.16 12.49
N HIS A 216 -22.08 -26.18 12.17
CA HIS A 216 -20.66 -26.25 12.56
C HIS A 216 -19.72 -26.08 11.37
N GLN A 217 -20.22 -26.29 10.16
CA GLN A 217 -19.45 -26.26 8.93
C GLN A 217 -20.35 -25.80 7.78
N VAL A 218 -19.75 -25.11 6.81
CA VAL A 218 -20.36 -24.80 5.51
C VAL A 218 -19.39 -25.26 4.43
N ASN A 219 -19.88 -26.01 3.45
CA ASN A 219 -19.09 -26.45 2.31
C ASN A 219 -19.19 -25.40 1.21
N VAL A 220 -18.14 -24.60 1.04
CA VAL A 220 -18.16 -23.44 0.15
C VAL A 220 -17.64 -23.81 -1.24
N ALA A 221 -18.42 -23.48 -2.27
CA ALA A 221 -17.99 -23.56 -3.67
C ALA A 221 -18.23 -22.22 -4.38
N GLY A 222 -17.62 -22.03 -5.54
CA GLY A 222 -17.75 -20.80 -6.32
C GLY A 222 -16.41 -20.17 -6.69
N LYS A 223 -16.40 -18.86 -6.91
CA LYS A 223 -15.22 -18.09 -7.33
C LYS A 223 -15.12 -16.78 -6.55
N ILE A 224 -13.89 -16.44 -6.19
CA ILE A 224 -13.52 -15.11 -5.70
C ILE A 224 -12.43 -14.58 -6.59
N SER A 225 -12.72 -13.42 -7.16
CA SER A 225 -11.81 -12.71 -8.03
C SER A 225 -11.49 -11.34 -7.48
N ALA A 226 -10.27 -10.88 -7.76
CA ALA A 226 -9.78 -9.59 -7.35
C ALA A 226 -9.30 -8.79 -8.55
N ARG A 227 -9.51 -7.48 -8.51
CA ARG A 227 -8.93 -6.51 -9.43
C ARG A 227 -8.78 -5.15 -8.75
N TYR A 228 -7.84 -4.34 -9.20
CA TYR A 228 -7.76 -2.96 -8.74
C TYR A 228 -8.73 -2.08 -9.53
N LYS A 229 -9.00 -0.88 -9.00
CA LYS A 229 -9.87 0.13 -9.64
C LYS A 229 -9.29 1.52 -9.38
N ASN A 230 -9.47 2.42 -10.35
CA ASN A 230 -8.94 3.79 -10.32
C ASN A 230 -7.42 3.80 -10.41
N THR A 231 -6.90 2.96 -11.29
CA THR A 231 -5.47 2.89 -11.57
C THR A 231 -5.12 3.57 -12.89
N TYR A 232 -3.82 3.81 -13.11
CA TYR A 232 -3.31 4.58 -14.25
C TYR A 232 -2.63 3.72 -15.33
N GLY A 233 -2.57 2.41 -15.11
CA GLY A 233 -2.10 1.40 -16.07
C GLY A 233 -3.21 0.44 -16.50
N ASN A 234 -2.85 -0.78 -16.89
CA ASN A 234 -3.79 -1.83 -17.33
C ASN A 234 -4.54 -2.54 -16.18
N TYR A 235 -4.48 -2.06 -14.93
CA TYR A 235 -4.98 -2.83 -13.79
C TYR A 235 -6.49 -3.00 -13.72
N ASP A 236 -7.25 -2.00 -14.16
CA ASP A 236 -8.70 -2.02 -14.01
C ASP A 236 -9.36 -3.15 -14.84
N SER A 237 -8.62 -3.69 -15.83
CA SER A 237 -9.00 -4.80 -16.71
C SER A 237 -8.44 -6.16 -16.30
N GLU A 238 -7.40 -6.22 -15.48
CA GLU A 238 -6.71 -7.48 -15.16
C GLU A 238 -7.24 -8.08 -13.86
N GLU A 239 -7.98 -9.18 -13.98
CA GLU A 239 -8.55 -9.93 -12.86
C GLU A 239 -7.66 -11.13 -12.51
N TRP A 240 -7.42 -11.34 -11.21
CA TRP A 240 -6.81 -12.57 -10.72
C TRP A 240 -7.74 -13.29 -9.75
N THR A 241 -7.58 -14.61 -9.67
CA THR A 241 -8.47 -15.49 -8.89
C THR A 241 -7.85 -15.85 -7.55
N LEU A 242 -8.54 -15.51 -6.46
CA LEU A 242 -8.15 -15.80 -5.08
C LEU A 242 -8.73 -17.12 -4.57
N PHE A 243 -9.85 -17.56 -5.14
CA PHE A 243 -10.49 -18.83 -4.82
C PHE A 243 -11.31 -19.28 -6.02
N GLU A 244 -11.25 -20.56 -6.37
CA GLU A 244 -12.14 -21.16 -7.36
C GLU A 244 -12.35 -22.63 -7.03
N SER A 245 -13.61 -23.02 -6.90
CA SER A 245 -14.05 -24.39 -6.72
C SER A 245 -15.36 -24.61 -7.47
N LYS A 246 -15.32 -25.39 -8.55
CA LYS A 246 -16.48 -25.64 -9.43
C LYS A 246 -17.21 -26.93 -9.06
N ASP A 247 -16.48 -28.04 -9.15
CA ASP A 247 -16.98 -29.41 -8.96
C ASP A 247 -16.62 -29.99 -7.58
N GLU A 248 -15.92 -29.20 -6.76
CA GLU A 248 -15.49 -29.53 -5.39
C GLU A 248 -15.95 -28.44 -4.41
N PHE A 249 -15.57 -28.55 -3.14
CA PHE A 249 -15.85 -27.55 -2.11
C PHE A 249 -14.67 -27.37 -1.15
N GLU A 250 -14.59 -26.20 -0.53
CA GLU A 250 -13.72 -25.94 0.61
C GLU A 250 -14.56 -25.93 1.90
N PRO A 251 -14.30 -26.84 2.86
CA PRO A 251 -15.03 -26.88 4.12
C PRO A 251 -14.58 -25.75 5.06
N VAL A 252 -15.51 -24.89 5.47
CA VAL A 252 -15.25 -23.81 6.45
C VAL A 252 -15.83 -24.19 7.81
N ASN A 253 -14.98 -24.31 8.82
CA ASN A 253 -15.39 -24.70 10.17
C ASN A 253 -15.80 -23.48 11.01
N LEU A 254 -17.09 -23.33 11.29
CA LEU A 254 -17.62 -22.14 11.98
C LEU A 254 -17.23 -22.04 13.47
N LYS A 255 -16.65 -23.09 14.07
CA LYS A 255 -16.21 -23.10 15.48
C LYS A 255 -14.72 -22.79 15.65
N MET A 256 -13.87 -23.42 14.85
CA MET A 256 -12.41 -23.34 14.99
C MET A 256 -11.78 -22.36 14.01
N ASN A 257 -11.98 -22.59 12.71
CA ASN A 257 -11.39 -21.81 11.65
C ASN A 257 -12.46 -21.29 10.70
N LYS A 258 -12.96 -20.12 11.05
CA LYS A 258 -14.05 -19.41 10.36
C LYS A 258 -13.62 -18.86 8.99
N SER A 259 -12.34 -18.92 8.64
CA SER A 259 -11.83 -18.35 7.39
C SER A 259 -11.94 -19.33 6.24
N LEU A 260 -12.42 -18.85 5.10
CA LEU A 260 -12.22 -19.53 3.83
C LEU A 260 -10.74 -19.46 3.45
N ARG A 261 -10.22 -20.57 2.93
CA ARG A 261 -8.85 -20.65 2.44
C ARG A 261 -8.75 -20.03 1.05
N LEU A 262 -7.88 -19.04 0.91
CA LEU A 262 -7.58 -18.38 -0.35
C LEU A 262 -6.22 -18.85 -0.89
N SER A 263 -6.02 -18.74 -2.20
CA SER A 263 -4.71 -18.96 -2.84
C SER A 263 -3.67 -17.96 -2.36
N ARG A 264 -4.10 -16.77 -1.92
CA ARG A 264 -3.27 -15.73 -1.31
C ARG A 264 -4.14 -14.84 -0.44
N TYR A 265 -3.62 -14.45 0.73
CA TYR A 265 -4.33 -13.58 1.68
C TYR A 265 -3.58 -12.28 1.99
N TRP A 266 -2.29 -12.21 1.71
CA TRP A 266 -1.53 -10.97 1.76
C TRP A 266 -1.40 -10.37 0.35
N LEU A 267 -1.88 -9.15 0.18
CA LEU A 267 -1.96 -8.48 -1.11
C LEU A 267 -1.28 -7.13 -1.02
N GLY A 268 -0.40 -6.84 -1.97
CA GLY A 268 -0.01 -5.46 -2.23
C GLY A 268 -1.20 -4.72 -2.86
N LYS A 269 -1.29 -3.42 -2.66
CA LYS A 269 -2.35 -2.59 -3.23
C LYS A 269 -1.80 -1.20 -3.49
N PRO A 270 -2.04 -0.56 -4.65
CA PRO A 270 -1.68 0.83 -4.82
C PRO A 270 -2.42 1.69 -3.78
N ALA A 271 -1.69 2.57 -3.08
CA ALA A 271 -2.21 3.34 -1.96
C ALA A 271 -3.40 4.22 -2.34
N TYR A 272 -3.45 4.67 -3.61
CA TYR A 272 -4.52 5.48 -4.18
C TYR A 272 -5.68 4.69 -4.79
N SER A 273 -5.55 3.37 -4.94
CA SER A 273 -6.51 2.51 -5.66
C SER A 273 -7.47 1.81 -4.71
N SER A 274 -8.64 1.39 -5.20
CA SER A 274 -9.51 0.41 -4.51
C SER A 274 -9.15 -1.02 -4.91
N LEU A 275 -9.47 -1.99 -4.05
CA LEU A 275 -9.52 -3.41 -4.40
C LEU A 275 -10.98 -3.83 -4.58
N ILE A 276 -11.33 -4.33 -5.76
CA ILE A 276 -12.65 -4.88 -6.05
C ILE A 276 -12.58 -6.40 -5.95
N LEU A 277 -13.43 -6.96 -5.10
CA LEU A 277 -13.65 -8.39 -4.98
C LEU A 277 -14.97 -8.76 -5.65
N ASP A 278 -14.94 -9.63 -6.64
CA ASP A 278 -16.14 -10.26 -7.20
C ASP A 278 -16.36 -11.60 -6.49
N LEU A 279 -17.40 -11.66 -5.66
CA LEU A 279 -17.74 -12.81 -4.84
C LEU A 279 -18.93 -13.52 -5.48
N ASP A 280 -18.73 -14.76 -5.95
CA ASP A 280 -19.79 -15.65 -6.41
C ASP A 280 -19.65 -16.98 -5.67
N LEU A 281 -20.22 -17.05 -4.47
CA LEU A 281 -20.10 -18.19 -3.55
C LEU A 281 -21.46 -18.84 -3.31
N ARG A 282 -21.46 -20.17 -3.19
CA ARG A 282 -22.62 -21.00 -2.90
C ARG A 282 -22.29 -22.06 -1.85
N ASP A 283 -23.31 -22.50 -1.14
CA ASP A 283 -23.27 -23.71 -0.34
C ASP A 283 -23.32 -24.89 -1.30
N PHE A 284 -22.31 -25.75 -1.23
CA PHE A 284 -22.17 -26.90 -2.12
C PHE A 284 -23.25 -27.95 -1.87
N ASP A 285 -23.62 -28.19 -0.60
CA ASP A 285 -24.55 -29.24 -0.22
C ASP A 285 -26.00 -28.82 -0.51
N ALA A 286 -26.34 -27.59 -0.14
CA ALA A 286 -27.68 -27.05 -0.35
C ALA A 286 -27.90 -26.49 -1.77
N ASN A 287 -26.81 -26.27 -2.52
CA ASN A 287 -26.81 -25.57 -3.81
C ASN A 287 -27.48 -24.18 -3.74
N THR A 288 -27.35 -23.50 -2.60
CA THR A 288 -27.92 -22.17 -2.36
C THR A 288 -26.85 -21.10 -2.51
N THR A 289 -27.22 -19.93 -3.05
CA THR A 289 -26.28 -18.80 -3.16
C THR A 289 -26.00 -18.23 -1.78
N LEU A 290 -24.73 -18.16 -1.40
CA LEU A 290 -24.28 -17.52 -0.15
C LEU A 290 -24.04 -16.03 -0.35
N ILE A 291 -23.36 -15.68 -1.44
CA ILE A 291 -23.14 -14.29 -1.84
C ILE A 291 -22.87 -14.23 -3.35
N LYS A 292 -23.49 -13.27 -4.04
CA LYS A 292 -23.19 -12.94 -5.43
C LYS A 292 -23.10 -11.43 -5.60
N ARG A 293 -21.93 -10.85 -5.33
CA ARG A 293 -21.77 -9.39 -5.24
C ARG A 293 -20.33 -8.94 -5.45
N LYS A 294 -20.20 -7.73 -5.98
CA LYS A 294 -18.94 -6.97 -5.99
C LYS A 294 -18.80 -6.16 -4.72
N VAL A 295 -17.66 -6.30 -4.06
CA VAL A 295 -17.27 -5.56 -2.85
C VAL A 295 -16.09 -4.67 -3.19
N GLU A 296 -16.17 -3.39 -2.84
CA GLU A 296 -15.08 -2.42 -3.01
C GLU A 296 -14.45 -2.15 -1.64
N LEU A 297 -13.18 -2.54 -1.49
CA LEU A 297 -12.36 -2.26 -0.31
C LEU A 297 -11.42 -1.11 -0.64
N PHE A 298 -11.52 -0.02 0.10
CA PHE A 298 -10.70 1.17 -0.16
C PHE A 298 -10.22 1.79 1.14
N ASP A 299 -9.03 2.38 1.11
CA ASP A 299 -8.46 3.08 2.24
C ASP A 299 -9.15 4.45 2.35
N ARG A 300 -10.35 4.48 2.95
CA ARG A 300 -11.09 5.71 3.26
C ARG A 300 -10.84 6.08 4.70
N ASN A 301 -10.94 7.38 4.99
CA ASN A 301 -11.08 7.89 6.35
C ASN A 301 -12.24 7.14 7.05
N GLY A 302 -11.92 6.22 7.96
CA GLY A 302 -12.94 5.50 8.74
C GLY A 302 -12.57 4.06 9.10
N VAL A 303 -13.04 3.64 10.27
CA VAL A 303 -12.72 2.36 10.96
C VAL A 303 -13.14 1.10 10.18
N PHE A 304 -13.99 1.22 9.15
CA PHE A 304 -14.56 0.08 8.40
C PHE A 304 -14.45 0.22 6.88
N SER A 305 -13.60 1.11 6.37
CA SER A 305 -13.47 1.37 4.93
C SER A 305 -12.94 0.16 4.14
N THR A 306 -12.34 -0.79 4.85
CA THR A 306 -11.77 -2.04 4.32
C THR A 306 -12.55 -3.28 4.76
N GLU A 307 -13.80 -3.11 5.18
CA GLU A 307 -14.66 -4.20 5.62
C GLU A 307 -16.02 -4.21 4.92
N TYR A 308 -16.57 -5.40 4.76
CA TYR A 308 -17.91 -5.65 4.25
C TYR A 308 -18.53 -6.81 5.00
N LEU A 309 -19.81 -6.69 5.34
CA LEU A 309 -20.57 -7.71 6.05
C LEU A 309 -21.91 -7.90 5.38
N VAL A 310 -22.29 -9.16 5.21
CA VAL A 310 -23.62 -9.55 4.76
C VAL A 310 -24.11 -10.73 5.59
N THR A 311 -25.40 -10.73 5.91
CA THR A 311 -26.07 -11.85 6.55
C THR A 311 -27.12 -12.42 5.60
N VAL A 312 -27.03 -13.71 5.29
CA VAL A 312 -27.97 -14.45 4.43
C VAL A 312 -28.42 -15.69 5.19
N ASP A 313 -29.73 -15.83 5.42
CA ASP A 313 -30.35 -16.99 6.08
C ASP A 313 -29.69 -17.38 7.43
N GLY A 314 -29.24 -16.39 8.20
CA GLY A 314 -28.61 -16.59 9.51
C GLY A 314 -27.11 -16.91 9.48
N LEU A 315 -26.53 -17.06 8.28
CA LEU A 315 -25.08 -17.12 8.04
C LEU A 315 -24.57 -15.71 7.71
N THR A 316 -23.56 -15.26 8.46
CA THR A 316 -22.89 -13.98 8.25
C THR A 316 -21.55 -14.22 7.57
N ILE A 317 -21.31 -13.48 6.49
CA ILE A 317 -20.04 -13.45 5.75
C ILE A 317 -19.43 -12.08 5.95
N ARG A 318 -18.23 -12.05 6.53
CA ARG A 318 -17.44 -10.84 6.74
C ARG A 318 -16.19 -10.89 5.86
N VAL A 319 -16.07 -9.92 4.98
CA VAL A 319 -14.86 -9.62 4.23
C VAL A 319 -14.14 -8.50 4.96
N HIS A 320 -12.86 -8.66 5.25
CA HIS A 320 -12.06 -7.62 5.90
C HIS A 320 -10.64 -7.64 5.33
N MET A 321 -10.03 -6.48 5.24
CA MET A 321 -8.64 -6.32 4.79
C MET A 321 -7.95 -5.28 5.66
N PRO A 322 -7.39 -5.67 6.82
CA PRO A 322 -6.52 -4.79 7.59
C PRO A 322 -5.35 -4.34 6.73
N MET A 323 -5.08 -3.04 6.73
CA MET A 323 -4.06 -2.40 5.92
C MET A 323 -2.82 -2.08 6.76
N PHE A 324 -1.67 -2.23 6.14
CA PHE A 324 -0.34 -2.00 6.71
C PHE A 324 0.39 -1.04 5.77
N SER A 325 0.48 0.20 6.23
CA SER A 325 1.23 1.25 5.56
C SER A 325 2.73 1.07 5.77
N TYR A 326 3.53 1.69 4.90
CA TYR A 326 4.96 1.75 5.12
C TYR A 326 5.24 2.55 6.39
N GLN A 327 5.90 1.90 7.35
CA GLN A 327 6.50 2.57 8.48
C GLN A 327 8.01 2.38 8.37
N PRO A 328 8.81 3.45 8.42
CA PRO A 328 10.24 3.33 8.55
C PRO A 328 10.59 2.49 9.80
N ASP A 329 11.66 1.69 9.73
CA ASP A 329 12.05 0.79 10.80
C ASP A 329 12.15 1.51 12.16
N GLY A 330 11.57 0.90 13.20
CA GLY A 330 11.61 1.39 14.58
C GLY A 330 10.24 1.62 15.24
N CYS A 331 9.14 1.63 14.50
CA CYS A 331 7.77 1.75 15.05
C CYS A 331 7.23 0.46 15.70
N CYS A 332 8.10 -0.37 16.29
CA CYS A 332 7.63 -1.41 17.19
C CYS A 332 7.01 -0.72 18.40
N TYR A 333 5.71 -0.92 18.62
CA TYR A 333 5.14 -0.83 19.96
C TYR A 333 5.89 -1.87 20.81
N GLU A 334 7.03 -1.49 21.37
CA GLU A 334 7.51 -2.10 22.59
C GLU A 334 6.40 -1.81 23.59
N SER A 335 5.59 -2.84 23.87
CA SER A 335 4.90 -2.89 25.14
C SER A 335 5.99 -2.64 26.18
N SER A 336 5.87 -1.50 26.86
CA SER A 336 6.64 -1.13 28.03
C SER A 336 6.99 -2.39 28.82
N ASP A 337 8.26 -2.73 28.86
CA ASP A 337 8.95 -3.50 29.89
C ASP A 337 10.35 -3.83 29.37
N SER A 338 11.13 -2.78 29.11
CA SER A 338 12.59 -2.85 29.20
C SER A 338 13.06 -1.46 29.58
N ASP A 339 13.01 -1.19 30.89
CA ASP A 339 13.87 -0.22 31.54
C ASP A 339 15.33 -0.63 31.28
N GLU A 340 15.88 -0.17 30.17
CA GLU A 340 17.30 0.16 30.11
C GLU A 340 17.39 1.66 29.95
N SER A 341 17.60 2.28 31.11
CA SER A 341 18.16 3.62 31.24
C SER A 341 19.43 3.76 30.41
N ASP A 342 19.74 5.02 30.09
CA ASP A 342 21.02 5.60 29.64
C ASP A 342 20.81 6.24 28.24
N ASP A 343 20.86 7.55 28.03
CA ASP A 343 21.58 8.62 28.72
C ASP A 343 20.69 9.87 28.90
N GLU A 344 20.76 10.47 30.09
CA GLU A 344 20.30 11.83 30.31
C GLU A 344 21.02 12.79 29.34
N CYS A 345 20.31 13.29 28.34
CA CYS A 345 20.73 14.48 27.63
C CYS A 345 20.60 15.67 28.59
N VAL A 346 21.66 15.97 29.33
CA VAL A 346 21.80 17.22 30.08
C VAL A 346 21.69 18.37 29.07
N PHE A 347 20.57 19.09 29.14
CA PHE A 347 20.37 20.35 28.44
C PHE A 347 21.26 21.40 29.10
N GLU A 348 22.36 21.78 28.46
CA GLU A 348 22.96 23.08 28.73
C GLU A 348 22.19 24.16 27.96
N ASP A 349 21.22 24.72 28.68
CA ASP A 349 20.53 25.97 28.40
C ASP A 349 21.58 27.11 28.38
N ASN A 350 22.13 27.43 27.20
CA ASN A 350 23.03 28.59 27.06
C ASN A 350 22.29 29.78 26.45
N LEU A 351 21.61 30.49 27.34
CA LEU A 351 21.20 31.88 27.19
C LEU A 351 22.44 32.81 27.15
N ARG A 352 22.57 33.55 26.03
CA ARG A 352 23.32 34.82 25.80
C ARG A 352 24.84 34.75 25.66
N TYR A 353 25.37 35.28 24.53
CA TYR A 353 25.99 36.61 24.41
C TYR A 353 26.44 36.83 22.94
N HIS A 354 26.15 38.01 22.39
CA HIS A 354 26.69 38.43 21.09
C HIS A 354 28.18 38.75 21.23
N HIS A 355 29.04 37.95 20.61
CA HIS A 355 30.41 38.35 20.27
C HIS A 355 30.64 38.17 18.77
N HIS A 356 30.80 39.29 18.08
CA HIS A 356 31.22 39.38 16.69
C HIS A 356 32.69 38.97 16.55
N SER A 357 32.97 37.67 16.41
CA SER A 357 34.19 37.12 15.78
C SER A 357 34.37 35.62 16.12
N MET A 358 33.41 34.77 15.75
CA MET A 358 33.63 33.32 15.69
C MET A 358 33.27 32.81 14.30
N PRO A 359 33.94 31.74 13.80
CA PRO A 359 33.49 31.05 12.60
C PRO A 359 32.01 30.71 12.77
N VAL A 360 31.20 30.98 11.74
CA VAL A 360 29.77 30.69 11.76
C VAL A 360 29.62 29.18 11.90
N THR A 361 29.49 28.69 13.13
CA THR A 361 29.11 27.31 13.38
C THR A 361 27.69 27.16 12.85
N PRO A 362 27.43 26.27 11.88
CA PRO A 362 26.08 26.04 11.40
C PRO A 362 25.18 25.70 12.58
N ARG A 363 24.11 26.46 12.77
CA ARG A 363 23.10 26.14 13.77
C ARG A 363 22.24 25.03 13.21
N THR A 364 22.28 23.88 13.88
CA THR A 364 21.44 22.75 13.51
C THR A 364 20.00 23.00 13.97
N SER A 365 19.02 22.79 13.10
CA SER A 365 17.59 22.86 13.40
C SER A 365 16.90 21.54 13.00
N ASN A 366 15.62 21.40 13.32
CA ASN A 366 14.82 20.35 12.70
C ASN A 366 14.27 20.89 11.38
N LEU A 367 14.48 20.11 10.31
CA LEU A 367 14.16 20.52 8.95
C LEU A 367 13.27 19.47 8.30
N VAL A 368 12.24 19.92 7.59
CA VAL A 368 11.55 19.06 6.62
C VAL A 368 12.08 19.38 5.23
N GLU A 369 12.19 18.40 4.35
CA GLU A 369 12.58 18.64 2.96
C GLU A 369 11.60 17.94 2.05
N PHE A 370 10.89 18.72 1.24
CA PHE A 370 10.04 18.20 0.17
C PHE A 370 10.85 18.14 -1.13
N TYR A 371 10.98 16.94 -1.68
CA TYR A 371 11.75 16.67 -2.90
C TYR A 371 10.91 16.85 -4.15
N SER A 372 9.69 16.34 -4.11
CA SER A 372 8.80 16.33 -5.27
C SER A 372 7.36 16.09 -4.85
N VAL A 373 6.46 16.56 -5.71
CA VAL A 373 5.05 16.23 -5.67
C VAL A 373 4.67 15.63 -7.02
N LEU A 374 4.19 14.40 -7.01
CA LEU A 374 3.71 13.70 -8.19
C LEU A 374 2.19 13.80 -8.30
N ILE A 375 1.70 14.06 -9.51
CA ILE A 375 0.29 14.01 -9.87
C ILE A 375 0.06 12.78 -10.74
N GLY A 376 -0.63 11.80 -10.18
CA GLY A 376 -1.16 10.66 -10.93
C GLY A 376 -2.51 11.01 -11.54
N ARG A 377 -2.67 10.72 -12.84
CA ARG A 377 -3.88 11.01 -13.62
C ARG A 377 -4.02 10.08 -14.82
N ARG A 378 -5.26 9.86 -15.27
CA ARG A 378 -5.57 8.89 -16.32
C ARG A 378 -4.85 9.22 -17.62
N ASN A 379 -4.19 8.22 -18.20
CA ASN A 379 -3.43 8.32 -19.46
C ASN A 379 -2.40 9.46 -19.50
N LEU A 380 -1.99 9.99 -18.33
CA LEU A 380 -1.05 11.13 -18.23
C LEU A 380 -1.43 12.34 -19.09
N MET A 381 -2.74 12.55 -19.32
CA MET A 381 -3.26 13.65 -20.16
C MET A 381 -2.79 15.02 -19.70
N ALA A 382 -2.60 15.99 -20.59
CA ALA A 382 -2.19 17.34 -20.20
C ALA A 382 -3.21 18.01 -19.23
N LEU A 383 -2.71 18.76 -18.24
CA LEU A 383 -3.50 19.47 -17.24
C LEU A 383 -3.13 20.96 -17.14
N ASN A 384 -4.11 21.79 -16.79
CA ASN A 384 -3.92 23.16 -16.32
C ASN A 384 -4.18 23.19 -14.81
N VAL A 385 -3.13 22.92 -14.03
CA VAL A 385 -3.23 22.76 -12.58
C VAL A 385 -3.38 24.12 -11.91
N SER A 386 -4.37 24.21 -11.03
CA SER A 386 -4.62 25.33 -10.12
C SER A 386 -4.87 24.82 -8.70
N GLY A 387 -4.55 25.64 -7.70
CA GLY A 387 -4.78 25.35 -6.30
C GLY A 387 -3.56 25.59 -5.42
N THR A 388 -3.50 24.87 -4.30
CA THR A 388 -2.48 25.05 -3.26
C THR A 388 -2.00 23.75 -2.66
N ILE A 389 -0.73 23.75 -2.27
CA ILE A 389 -0.16 22.82 -1.28
C ILE A 389 0.37 23.70 -0.16
N GLU A 390 -0.34 23.71 0.96
CA GLU A 390 -0.01 24.51 2.14
C GLU A 390 0.66 23.61 3.19
N ILE A 391 1.73 24.12 3.81
CA ILE A 391 2.33 23.60 5.02
C ILE A 391 1.98 24.55 6.15
N THR A 392 1.49 24.01 7.25
CA THR A 392 1.21 24.76 8.47
C THR A 392 1.99 24.14 9.63
N THR A 393 2.74 24.98 10.34
CA THR A 393 3.31 24.70 11.67
C THR A 393 2.61 25.59 12.69
N TYR A 394 2.89 25.45 13.99
CA TYR A 394 2.23 26.26 15.03
C TYR A 394 2.43 27.76 14.85
N HIS A 395 3.50 28.17 14.19
CA HIS A 395 3.91 29.58 14.08
C HIS A 395 3.78 30.15 12.67
N ASN A 396 3.58 29.33 11.64
CA ASN A 396 3.60 29.80 10.26
C ASN A 396 2.80 28.92 9.29
N SER A 397 2.26 29.54 8.24
CA SER A 397 1.67 28.85 7.08
C SER A 397 2.42 29.28 5.82
N GLN A 398 2.95 28.32 5.07
CA GLN A 398 3.68 28.55 3.83
C GLN A 398 3.12 27.68 2.71
N TYR A 399 3.40 28.04 1.46
CA TYR A 399 2.91 27.30 0.29
C TYR A 399 4.06 26.63 -0.44
N LEU A 400 4.07 25.30 -0.49
CA LEU A 400 4.91 24.54 -1.42
C LEU A 400 4.48 24.73 -2.87
N PHE A 401 3.20 25.02 -3.07
CA PHE A 401 2.63 25.30 -4.37
C PHE A 401 1.45 26.25 -4.20
N LYS A 402 1.37 27.25 -5.05
CA LYS A 402 0.23 28.18 -5.10
C LYS A 402 0.05 28.70 -6.51
N SER A 403 -1.10 28.39 -7.09
CA SER A 403 -1.53 28.87 -8.40
C SER A 403 -3.03 29.15 -8.29
N ILE A 404 -3.39 30.44 -8.24
CA ILE A 404 -4.76 30.87 -7.94
C ILE A 404 -5.16 31.96 -8.95
N GLY A 405 -6.42 31.93 -9.39
CA GLY A 405 -6.95 32.90 -10.35
C GLY A 405 -6.59 32.50 -11.77
N ASP A 406 -6.06 33.45 -12.55
CA ASP A 406 -5.65 33.25 -13.94
C ASP A 406 -4.26 32.61 -14.07
N ASP A 407 -3.52 32.49 -12.96
CA ASP A 407 -2.21 31.84 -12.92
C ASP A 407 -2.38 30.33 -12.81
N VAL A 408 -2.12 29.61 -13.90
CA VAL A 408 -2.25 28.15 -14.01
C VAL A 408 -0.92 27.53 -14.43
N VAL A 409 -0.58 26.41 -13.81
CA VAL A 409 0.61 25.63 -14.20
C VAL A 409 0.20 24.59 -15.23
N LYS A 410 0.75 24.72 -16.43
CA LYS A 410 0.57 23.73 -17.50
C LYS A 410 1.46 22.54 -17.23
N MET A 411 0.86 21.36 -17.19
CA MET A 411 1.55 20.08 -17.21
C MET A 411 1.29 19.41 -18.55
N GLU A 412 2.34 19.19 -19.32
CA GLU A 412 2.27 18.54 -20.62
C GLU A 412 1.92 17.04 -20.49
N GLU A 413 1.56 16.42 -21.61
CA GLU A 413 1.30 14.98 -21.64
C GLU A 413 2.55 14.18 -21.22
N GLY A 414 2.37 13.26 -20.28
CA GLY A 414 3.48 12.47 -19.70
C GLY A 414 4.16 13.08 -18.48
N GLU A 415 4.05 14.40 -18.24
CA GLU A 415 4.68 15.05 -17.08
C GLU A 415 3.98 14.66 -15.78
N LYS A 416 4.73 14.24 -14.75
CA LYS A 416 4.15 13.81 -13.47
C LYS A 416 4.47 14.73 -12.31
N VAL A 417 5.57 15.49 -12.38
CA VAL A 417 6.06 16.30 -11.26
C VAL A 417 5.49 17.71 -11.32
N LEU A 418 4.93 18.17 -10.21
CA LEU A 418 4.51 19.55 -10.03
C LEU A 418 5.71 20.41 -9.57
N PRO A 419 5.92 21.61 -10.13
CA PRO A 419 6.96 22.52 -9.63
C PRO A 419 6.65 22.95 -8.20
N LEU A 420 7.68 23.04 -7.36
CA LEU A 420 7.57 23.44 -5.97
C LEU A 420 8.26 24.78 -5.74
N LEU A 421 7.67 25.58 -4.84
CA LEU A 421 8.28 26.78 -4.29
C LEU A 421 9.28 26.39 -3.21
N GLU A 422 10.38 27.13 -3.16
CA GLU A 422 11.29 27.08 -2.05
C GLU A 422 10.66 27.79 -0.85
N VAL A 423 10.59 27.07 0.27
CA VAL A 423 9.94 27.51 1.51
C VAL A 423 10.92 27.30 2.65
N ASP A 424 10.78 28.08 3.71
CA ASP A 424 11.53 27.87 4.94
C ASP A 424 10.90 26.67 5.67
N LYS A 425 11.74 25.70 6.06
CA LYS A 425 11.32 24.37 6.47
C LYS A 425 11.74 24.03 7.89
N ASP A 426 12.16 25.04 8.65
CA ASP A 426 12.39 24.93 10.08
C ASP A 426 11.08 24.66 10.83
N PHE A 427 11.13 23.71 11.77
CA PHE A 427 10.07 23.49 12.75
C PHE A 427 10.66 23.25 14.14
N TYR A 428 9.87 23.51 15.18
CA TYR A 428 10.28 23.29 16.56
C TYR A 428 9.89 21.90 17.05
N ASP A 429 10.58 21.43 18.08
CA ASP A 429 10.17 20.23 18.79
C ASP A 429 8.81 20.46 19.48
N CYS A 430 8.02 19.38 19.63
CA CYS A 430 6.66 19.42 20.18
C CYS A 430 5.66 20.20 19.30
N GLU A 431 5.91 20.28 17.98
CA GLU A 431 5.03 20.94 17.03
C GLU A 431 4.12 19.99 16.24
N THR A 432 3.00 20.51 15.74
CA THR A 432 2.17 19.84 14.74
C THR A 432 2.58 20.34 13.37
N LEU A 433 2.97 19.43 12.48
CA LEU A 433 3.16 19.71 11.06
C LEU A 433 1.93 19.23 10.29
N GLU A 434 1.19 20.17 9.71
CA GLU A 434 0.03 19.88 8.87
C GLU A 434 0.36 20.22 7.42
N LEU A 435 -0.02 19.36 6.47
CA LEU A 435 -0.12 19.76 5.07
C LEU A 435 -1.55 19.64 4.57
N LYS A 436 -1.97 20.63 3.79
CA LYS A 436 -3.26 20.68 3.12
C LYS A 436 -3.06 20.80 1.62
N ILE A 437 -3.73 19.92 0.89
CA ILE A 437 -3.69 19.87 -0.57
C ILE A 437 -5.06 20.18 -1.10
N ASN A 438 -5.12 21.12 -2.03
CA ASN A 438 -6.31 21.43 -2.79
C ASN A 438 -5.88 21.77 -4.21
N LEU A 439 -5.80 20.76 -5.06
CA LEU A 439 -5.37 20.86 -6.45
C LEU A 439 -6.52 20.45 -7.36
N LYS A 440 -6.66 21.17 -8.47
CA LYS A 440 -7.62 20.84 -9.51
C LYS A 440 -7.10 21.26 -10.88
N ASP A 441 -7.54 20.54 -11.89
CA ASP A 441 -7.46 21.01 -13.26
C ASP A 441 -8.60 22.00 -13.55
N VAL A 442 -8.31 23.06 -14.30
CA VAL A 442 -9.32 24.07 -14.67
C VAL A 442 -10.45 23.47 -15.52
N ASP A 443 -10.15 22.47 -16.36
CA ASP A 443 -11.15 21.78 -17.19
C ASP A 443 -11.88 20.67 -16.43
N GLY A 444 -11.57 20.45 -15.14
CA GLY A 444 -12.20 19.45 -14.30
C GLY A 444 -11.72 18.01 -14.52
N LYS A 445 -10.61 17.80 -15.24
CA LYS A 445 -10.06 16.45 -15.51
C LYS A 445 -9.36 15.81 -14.31
N TYR A 446 -9.03 16.63 -13.30
CA TYR A 446 -8.32 16.22 -12.10
C TYR A 446 -8.81 17.03 -10.91
N LYS A 447 -9.03 16.36 -9.79
CA LYS A 447 -9.36 16.99 -8.52
C LYS A 447 -8.81 16.17 -7.37
N ASN A 448 -8.02 16.83 -6.53
CA ASN A 448 -7.43 16.22 -5.35
C ASN A 448 -7.51 17.19 -4.18
N LYS A 449 -8.22 16.76 -3.14
CA LYS A 449 -8.29 17.48 -1.88
C LYS A 449 -7.96 16.49 -0.77
N GLY A 450 -7.03 16.86 0.08
CA GLY A 450 -6.65 16.03 1.21
C GLY A 450 -5.67 16.71 2.13
N PHE A 451 -5.27 15.97 3.16
CA PHE A 451 -4.44 16.51 4.23
C PHE A 451 -3.56 15.42 4.84
N LEU A 452 -2.56 15.86 5.59
CA LEU A 452 -1.80 15.02 6.48
C LEU A 452 -1.42 15.82 7.73
N THR A 453 -1.30 15.14 8.86
CA THR A 453 -0.95 15.76 10.13
C THR A 453 0.06 14.89 10.88
N TYR A 454 1.17 15.48 11.29
CA TYR A 454 2.18 14.86 12.15
C TYR A 454 2.24 15.58 13.49
N ILE A 455 2.12 14.82 14.57
CA ILE A 455 2.36 15.31 15.93
C ILE A 455 3.81 14.98 16.28
N ILE A 456 4.69 15.97 16.26
CA ILE A 456 6.13 15.80 16.46
C ILE A 456 6.41 15.85 17.97
N ASP A 457 6.13 14.78 18.71
CA ASP A 457 6.40 14.67 20.16
C ASP A 457 7.66 13.82 20.45
N PHE A 458 8.42 14.24 21.47
CA PHE A 458 9.61 13.59 22.00
C PHE A 458 9.33 12.24 22.68
N SER A 459 8.11 12.02 23.18
CA SER A 459 7.84 10.99 24.19
C SER A 459 7.61 9.57 23.66
N GLY A 460 7.60 9.32 22.34
CA GLY A 460 7.30 7.97 21.86
C GLY A 460 7.66 7.58 20.42
N CYS A 461 8.27 8.45 19.61
CA CYS A 461 8.54 8.13 18.20
C CYS A 461 9.89 8.68 17.69
N PRO A 462 11.04 8.24 18.24
CA PRO A 462 12.36 8.76 17.86
C PRO A 462 12.78 8.42 16.41
N PHE A 463 12.04 7.56 15.70
CA PHE A 463 12.42 6.97 14.42
C PHE A 463 11.89 7.72 13.19
N TRP A 464 11.35 8.93 13.38
CA TRP A 464 10.73 9.66 12.27
C TRP A 464 11.69 10.44 11.39
N PHE A 465 12.94 10.57 11.83
CA PHE A 465 13.94 11.41 11.20
C PHE A 465 14.87 10.59 10.30
N ASN A 466 15.46 11.26 9.31
CA ASN A 466 16.51 10.76 8.42
C ASN A 466 16.06 9.60 7.50
N THR A 467 14.76 9.48 7.24
CA THR A 467 14.19 8.49 6.31
C THR A 467 13.33 9.17 5.25
N GLN A 468 13.48 8.77 3.99
CA GLN A 468 12.60 9.20 2.91
C GLN A 468 11.20 8.62 3.09
N ARG A 469 10.19 9.44 2.86
CA ARG A 469 8.77 9.10 2.99
C ARG A 469 8.03 9.42 1.71
N CYS A 470 6.99 8.64 1.47
CA CYS A 470 6.00 8.91 0.43
C CYS A 470 4.61 8.92 1.05
N SER A 471 3.93 10.05 0.95
CA SER A 471 2.55 10.20 1.37
C SER A 471 1.66 10.36 0.16
N VAL A 472 0.72 9.44 0.00
CA VAL A 472 -0.20 9.41 -1.13
C VAL A 472 -1.56 9.89 -0.66
N ILE A 473 -2.09 10.90 -1.33
CA ILE A 473 -3.44 11.43 -1.09
C ILE A 473 -4.31 11.01 -2.28
N PRO A 474 -5.23 10.06 -2.08
CA PRO A 474 -6.08 9.57 -3.15
C PRO A 474 -7.14 10.62 -3.53
N GLY A 475 -7.22 10.98 -4.82
CA GLY A 475 -8.21 11.89 -5.38
C GLY A 475 -9.44 11.16 -5.96
N GLU A 476 -10.31 11.92 -6.64
CA GLU A 476 -11.46 11.37 -7.36
C GLU A 476 -11.03 10.80 -8.72
N ASP A 477 -10.32 11.61 -9.51
CA ASP A 477 -9.81 11.28 -10.85
C ASP A 477 -8.28 11.25 -10.90
N GLY A 478 -7.64 11.00 -9.76
CA GLY A 478 -6.21 11.26 -9.59
C GLY A 478 -5.64 10.78 -8.26
N PHE A 479 -4.34 10.98 -8.08
CA PHE A 479 -3.72 11.05 -6.76
C PHE A 479 -2.61 12.09 -6.73
N CYS A 480 -2.25 12.49 -5.53
CA CYS A 480 -1.10 13.35 -5.26
C CYS A 480 -0.15 12.55 -4.36
N ALA A 481 1.11 12.40 -4.75
CA ALA A 481 2.12 11.74 -3.91
C ALA A 481 3.24 12.73 -3.56
N LEU A 482 3.54 12.84 -2.27
CA LEU A 482 4.51 13.77 -1.72
C LEU A 482 5.71 13.00 -1.22
N PHE A 483 6.89 13.40 -1.68
CA PHE A 483 8.15 12.83 -1.24
C PHE A 483 8.87 13.82 -0.36
N TYR A 484 9.20 13.39 0.85
CA TYR A 484 9.86 14.25 1.81
C TYR A 484 10.66 13.45 2.82
N SER A 485 11.59 14.12 3.50
CA SER A 485 12.24 13.62 4.70
C SER A 485 12.11 14.66 5.80
N MET A 486 12.12 14.19 7.04
CA MET A 486 12.30 15.04 8.20
C MET A 486 13.68 14.75 8.76
N PHE A 487 14.41 15.78 9.14
CA PHE A 487 15.76 15.67 9.67
C PHE A 487 15.82 16.29 11.05
N ARG A 488 16.57 15.63 11.92
CA ARG A 488 16.89 16.13 13.25
C ARG A 488 18.30 16.70 13.22
N LYS A 489 18.48 17.90 13.74
CA LYS A 489 19.78 18.60 13.77
C LYS A 489 20.43 18.71 12.37
N ALA A 490 19.65 19.12 11.38
CA ALA A 490 20.15 19.38 10.02
C ALA A 490 20.52 20.86 9.83
N CYS A 491 21.28 21.12 8.76
CA CYS A 491 21.62 22.46 8.30
C CYS A 491 21.18 22.62 6.86
N LEU A 492 20.72 23.81 6.49
CA LEU A 492 20.46 24.17 5.10
C LEU A 492 21.80 24.32 4.37
N ALA A 493 21.87 23.78 3.15
CA ALA A 493 23.05 23.87 2.30
C ALA A 493 22.64 24.34 0.91
N ASP A 494 23.18 25.48 0.48
CA ASP A 494 22.98 26.00 -0.86
C ASP A 494 23.97 25.35 -1.82
N ILE A 495 23.47 24.74 -2.89
CA ILE A 495 24.27 24.07 -3.91
C ILE A 495 24.35 24.98 -5.14
N GLU A 496 25.54 25.50 -5.43
CA GLU A 496 25.82 26.26 -6.66
C GLU A 496 26.64 25.42 -7.65
N VAL A 497 26.19 25.34 -8.90
CA VAL A 497 26.90 24.63 -9.97
C VAL A 497 27.47 25.64 -10.97
N HIS A 498 28.79 25.69 -11.05
CA HIS A 498 29.52 26.64 -11.90
C HIS A 498 30.08 25.94 -13.14
N PHE A 499 29.73 26.42 -14.34
CA PHE A 499 30.27 25.92 -15.61
C PHE A 499 31.41 26.80 -16.12
N LYS A 500 32.59 26.22 -16.34
CA LYS A 500 33.71 26.90 -16.99
C LYS A 500 33.88 26.41 -18.44
N VAL A 501 33.30 27.14 -19.39
CA VAL A 501 33.36 26.82 -20.81
C VAL A 501 34.64 27.42 -21.42
N LYS A 502 35.47 26.58 -22.08
CA LYS A 502 36.76 27.01 -22.67
C LYS A 502 36.67 27.49 -24.13
N ASN A 503 35.63 27.12 -24.88
CA ASN A 503 35.43 27.53 -26.27
C ASN A 503 33.99 27.96 -26.50
N VAL A 504 33.81 29.13 -27.13
CA VAL A 504 32.50 29.67 -27.52
C VAL A 504 32.04 28.92 -28.77
N CYS A 505 31.29 27.85 -28.57
CA CYS A 505 30.35 27.32 -29.55
C CYS A 505 29.02 27.18 -28.83
N ASP A 506 27.92 27.50 -29.51
CA ASP A 506 26.53 27.41 -29.03
C ASP A 506 26.19 25.96 -28.65
N SER A 507 26.71 25.53 -27.51
CA SER A 507 26.60 24.17 -27.00
C SER A 507 25.52 24.21 -25.92
N LEU A 508 24.36 23.66 -26.24
CA LEU A 508 23.33 23.40 -25.24
C LEU A 508 23.88 22.34 -24.26
N ILE A 509 24.09 22.74 -23.00
CA ILE A 509 24.52 21.83 -21.93
C ILE A 509 23.26 21.18 -21.36
N TYR A 510 23.16 19.87 -21.52
CA TYR A 510 22.11 19.04 -20.91
C TYR A 510 22.73 18.09 -19.89
N GLY A 511 22.14 17.99 -18.70
CA GLY A 511 22.59 17.10 -17.64
C GLY A 511 21.69 17.17 -16.41
N SER A 512 21.82 16.22 -15.49
CA SER A 512 21.13 16.21 -14.20
C SER A 512 22.14 16.28 -13.05
N VAL A 513 21.80 17.07 -12.02
CA VAL A 513 22.54 17.12 -10.76
C VAL A 513 21.73 16.33 -9.74
N VAL A 514 22.39 15.43 -9.02
CA VAL A 514 21.74 14.48 -8.12
C VAL A 514 22.45 14.55 -6.77
N ALA A 515 21.71 14.95 -5.74
CA ALA A 515 22.19 14.90 -4.36
C ALA A 515 21.84 13.54 -3.73
N GLN A 516 22.77 12.96 -3.00
CA GLN A 516 22.57 11.73 -2.22
C GLN A 516 23.22 11.91 -0.84
N TYR A 517 22.48 11.61 0.23
CA TYR A 517 23.05 11.66 1.58
C TYR A 517 23.87 10.39 1.83
N SER A 518 25.07 10.55 2.38
CA SER A 518 26.03 9.44 2.59
C SER A 518 25.57 8.39 3.60
N ASN A 519 24.60 8.72 4.47
CA ASN A 519 24.03 7.83 5.48
C ASN A 519 22.57 7.43 5.20
N SER A 520 21.96 7.91 4.12
CA SER A 520 20.75 7.31 3.58
C SER A 520 21.13 6.57 2.30
N THR A 521 21.18 5.25 2.39
CA THR A 521 21.47 4.39 1.24
C THR A 521 20.28 4.34 0.29
N THR A 522 19.87 5.46 -0.29
CA THR A 522 18.92 5.49 -1.41
C THR A 522 19.42 6.40 -2.51
N GLN A 523 19.83 5.77 -3.61
CA GLN A 523 19.70 6.38 -4.93
C GLN A 523 18.22 6.68 -5.13
N LEU A 524 17.84 7.96 -5.12
CA LEU A 524 16.77 8.36 -6.04
C LEU A 524 17.38 8.15 -7.42
N SER A 525 16.81 7.21 -8.17
CA SER A 525 17.08 7.10 -9.59
C SER A 525 16.77 8.47 -10.20
N SER A 526 17.81 9.23 -10.45
CA SER A 526 17.80 10.37 -11.37
C SER A 526 17.55 9.93 -12.82
N ARG A 527 16.98 8.73 -13.03
CA ARG A 527 16.84 8.10 -14.34
C ARG A 527 15.61 7.22 -14.56
N GLU A 528 14.77 6.88 -13.57
CA GLU A 528 13.76 5.81 -13.80
C GLU A 528 12.34 6.07 -13.30
N TYR A 529 11.98 7.33 -13.02
CA TYR A 529 10.57 7.76 -12.96
C TYR A 529 10.22 8.89 -13.94
N PHE A 530 11.14 9.23 -14.85
CA PHE A 530 11.05 10.37 -15.76
C PHE A 530 10.97 9.94 -17.21
#